data_AF-A0A920A2R9-F1
#
_entry.id   AF-A0A920A2R9-F1
#
_cell.length_a   1.000
_cell.length_b   1.000
_cell.length_c   1.000
_cell.angle_alpha   90.00
_cell.angle_beta   90.00
_cell.angle_gamma   90.00
#
_symmetry.space_group_name_H-M   'P 1'
#
loop_
_entity.id
_entity.type
_entity.pdbx_description
1 polymer ?
#
loop_
_entity_poly.entity_id
_entity_poly.type
_entity_poly.pdbx_seq_one_letter_code
_entity_poly.pdbx_strand_id
1 'polypeptide(L)'
;MSDKEIENNASNEEASETVETPESVDSTPETAETVVEAEEASAPEESAPEAPAETAEPEADVPAEEASAAEEEPAEAVSTAKLEELSPAQIVQNFEKSQLKDDVPPFRPGDTVVVSVKVKEGERTRLQAFEGVVMHIKNAGLNSSFIVRKISSGIGVERTFQVHSPLIDSIKVKRKGDVRKAKLYYLRERSGRSARIKERLE
;
A
#
# COMPACT_ATOMS: atom_id res chain seq x y z
N MET A 1 17.97 -39.70 54.70
CA MET A 1 16.61 -39.47 55.20
C MET A 1 15.96 -38.46 54.27
N SER A 2 14.87 -38.71 53.56
CA SER A 2 14.23 -39.97 53.13
C SER A 2 12.92 -39.55 52.45
N ASP A 3 12.74 -39.93 51.19
CA ASP A 3 11.64 -39.47 50.35
C ASP A 3 10.27 -39.99 50.84
N LYS A 4 9.29 -39.08 50.90
CA LYS A 4 7.84 -39.31 51.04
C LYS A 4 7.13 -37.98 50.70
N GLU A 5 5.98 -37.93 50.03
CA GLU A 5 5.29 -38.95 49.22
C GLU A 5 4.28 -38.22 48.29
N ILE A 6 3.79 -38.89 47.24
CA ILE A 6 2.65 -38.40 46.45
C ILE A 6 1.46 -39.28 46.81
N GLU A 7 0.36 -38.69 47.27
CA GLU A 7 -0.94 -39.37 47.31
C GLU A 7 -1.99 -38.55 46.55
N ASN A 8 -2.79 -39.27 45.76
CA ASN A 8 -3.94 -38.73 45.05
C ASN A 8 -5.12 -38.62 46.01
N ASN A 9 -6.06 -37.71 45.73
CA ASN A 9 -7.45 -37.94 46.13
C ASN A 9 -8.27 -38.24 44.88
N ALA A 10 -9.11 -39.28 44.95
CA ALA A 10 -9.83 -39.84 43.82
C ALA A 10 -11.34 -39.67 43.97
N SER A 11 -12.08 -40.11 42.94
CA SER A 11 -13.47 -40.58 43.00
C SER A 11 -14.51 -39.71 43.73
N ASN A 12 -15.42 -39.14 42.94
CA ASN A 12 -16.84 -39.16 43.32
C ASN A 12 -17.69 -39.57 42.12
N GLU A 13 -18.03 -40.87 42.06
CA GLU A 13 -19.17 -41.42 41.31
C GLU A 13 -20.50 -40.95 41.98
N GLU A 14 -21.70 -41.04 41.42
CA GLU A 14 -22.16 -41.40 40.06
C GLU A 14 -22.94 -40.16 39.49
N ALA A 15 -24.11 -40.13 38.82
CA ALA A 15 -25.06 -41.17 38.42
C ALA A 15 -25.69 -40.97 37.02
N SER A 16 -26.17 -42.07 36.44
CA SER A 16 -26.98 -42.13 35.22
C SER A 16 -28.37 -41.47 35.30
N GLU A 17 -28.92 -41.03 34.15
CA GLU A 17 -30.17 -41.60 33.62
C GLU A 17 -30.27 -41.39 32.08
N THR A 18 -30.94 -42.30 31.36
CA THR A 18 -31.05 -42.32 29.88
C THR A 18 -32.49 -42.46 29.42
N VAL A 19 -32.95 -41.64 28.47
CA VAL A 19 -34.19 -41.86 27.69
C VAL A 19 -33.96 -41.45 26.22
N GLU A 20 -34.71 -42.06 25.31
CA GLU A 20 -34.46 -42.13 23.86
C GLU A 20 -35.08 -40.98 23.02
N THR A 21 -34.83 -41.02 21.71
CA THR A 21 -35.39 -40.13 20.68
C THR A 21 -36.88 -40.38 20.41
N PRO A 22 -37.56 -39.49 19.66
CA PRO A 22 -37.94 -39.90 18.30
C PRO A 22 -37.94 -38.81 17.20
N GLU A 23 -37.95 -39.31 15.96
CA GLU A 23 -38.55 -38.77 14.72
C GLU A 23 -38.28 -37.33 14.22
N SER A 24 -37.72 -37.27 13.01
CA SER A 24 -37.85 -36.15 12.07
C SER A 24 -38.91 -36.49 11.01
N VAL A 25 -39.95 -35.66 10.85
CA VAL A 25 -41.02 -35.86 9.86
C VAL A 25 -41.08 -34.76 8.78
N ASP A 26 -41.59 -35.16 7.61
CA ASP A 26 -41.61 -34.40 6.36
C ASP A 26 -42.38 -33.07 6.40
N SER A 27 -42.05 -32.16 5.48
CA SER A 27 -43.03 -31.20 4.92
C SER A 27 -42.53 -30.59 3.61
N THR A 28 -42.78 -31.29 2.51
CA THR A 28 -42.83 -30.68 1.17
C THR A 28 -44.08 -29.76 1.08
N PRO A 29 -44.15 -28.80 0.12
CA PRO A 29 -44.89 -29.17 -1.08
C PRO A 29 -44.28 -28.64 -2.40
N GLU A 30 -44.42 -29.48 -3.42
CA GLU A 30 -44.11 -29.20 -4.83
C GLU A 30 -45.42 -28.91 -5.58
N THR A 31 -45.47 -27.81 -6.33
CA THR A 31 -46.37 -27.56 -7.48
C THR A 31 -46.15 -26.10 -7.95
N ALA A 32 -46.30 -25.71 -9.21
CA ALA A 32 -46.03 -26.28 -10.54
C ALA A 32 -46.70 -25.28 -11.51
N GLU A 33 -46.06 -25.04 -12.66
CA GLU A 33 -46.65 -24.49 -13.90
C GLU A 33 -47.43 -23.16 -13.88
N THR A 34 -46.93 -22.20 -14.66
CA THR A 34 -47.74 -21.65 -15.76
C THR A 34 -46.82 -21.25 -16.92
N VAL A 35 -47.27 -21.48 -18.16
CA VAL A 35 -46.47 -21.35 -19.40
C VAL A 35 -46.93 -20.15 -20.20
N VAL A 36 -46.00 -19.43 -20.84
CA VAL A 36 -46.29 -18.69 -22.08
C VAL A 36 -45.07 -18.67 -23.02
N GLU A 37 -45.36 -18.92 -24.29
CA GLU A 37 -44.50 -18.82 -25.48
C GLU A 37 -44.44 -17.34 -25.99
N ALA A 38 -43.85 -17.00 -27.15
CA ALA A 38 -42.52 -17.25 -27.74
C ALA A 38 -42.41 -16.46 -29.07
N GLU A 39 -41.28 -15.81 -29.35
CA GLU A 39 -40.83 -15.23 -30.66
C GLU A 39 -39.35 -14.82 -30.43
N GLU A 40 -38.29 -15.20 -31.17
CA GLU A 40 -38.01 -15.55 -32.58
C GLU A 40 -37.49 -14.39 -33.45
N ALA A 41 -36.16 -14.36 -33.64
CA ALA A 41 -35.31 -13.67 -34.65
C ALA A 41 -33.84 -13.81 -34.16
N SER A 42 -32.80 -14.33 -34.82
CA SER A 42 -32.46 -14.50 -36.25
C SER A 42 -32.16 -13.15 -36.96
N ALA A 43 -31.02 -12.92 -37.64
CA ALA A 43 -29.80 -13.75 -37.82
C ALA A 43 -28.50 -12.86 -37.94
N PRO A 44 -27.45 -13.05 -38.80
CA PRO A 44 -26.06 -12.74 -38.42
C PRO A 44 -25.32 -11.70 -39.30
N GLU A 45 -23.99 -11.59 -39.09
CA GLU A 45 -22.86 -11.14 -39.98
C GLU A 45 -23.06 -10.10 -41.11
N GLU A 46 -22.10 -9.17 -41.25
CA GLU A 46 -21.13 -9.16 -42.38
C GLU A 46 -19.96 -8.16 -42.07
N SER A 47 -19.11 -7.82 -43.05
CA SER A 47 -17.73 -7.36 -42.89
C SER A 47 -17.42 -5.98 -43.54
N ALA A 48 -16.13 -5.59 -43.58
CA ALA A 48 -15.62 -4.31 -44.12
C ALA A 48 -15.55 -4.33 -45.68
N PRO A 49 -15.14 -3.26 -46.43
CA PRO A 49 -13.79 -2.66 -46.31
C PRO A 49 -13.57 -1.17 -46.76
N GLU A 50 -12.31 -0.74 -46.60
CA GLU A 50 -11.51 0.14 -47.51
C GLU A 50 -11.69 1.69 -47.61
N ALA A 51 -10.62 2.32 -48.13
CA ALA A 51 -10.38 3.74 -48.40
C ALA A 51 -9.91 3.92 -49.88
N PRO A 52 -9.77 5.16 -50.42
CA PRO A 52 -8.50 5.95 -50.35
C PRO A 52 -8.81 7.48 -50.20
N ALA A 53 -8.02 8.52 -50.53
CA ALA A 53 -6.70 8.74 -51.18
C ALA A 53 -6.09 10.05 -50.59
N GLU A 54 -4.78 10.26 -50.41
CA GLU A 54 -3.67 10.53 -51.36
C GLU A 54 -3.58 11.97 -51.94
N THR A 55 -2.55 12.72 -51.51
CA THR A 55 -1.73 13.80 -52.15
C THR A 55 -1.26 14.83 -51.10
N ALA A 56 -0.19 15.62 -51.24
CA ALA A 56 1.15 15.46 -51.84
C ALA A 56 2.01 16.71 -51.43
N GLU A 57 3.33 16.63 -51.56
CA GLU A 57 4.39 17.58 -51.12
C GLU A 57 4.50 18.86 -52.03
N PRO A 58 5.48 19.82 -51.95
CA PRO A 58 6.72 19.89 -51.13
C PRO A 58 7.21 21.28 -50.58
N GLU A 59 8.33 21.22 -49.84
CA GLU A 59 9.51 22.13 -49.71
C GLU A 59 9.47 23.69 -49.67
N ALA A 60 10.13 24.24 -48.64
CA ALA A 60 11.16 25.32 -48.66
C ALA A 60 11.67 25.50 -47.20
N ASP A 61 12.92 25.19 -46.80
CA ASP A 61 14.25 25.69 -47.17
C ASP A 61 14.58 27.13 -46.70
N VAL A 62 15.36 27.22 -45.61
CA VAL A 62 16.46 28.19 -45.41
C VAL A 62 17.61 27.48 -44.64
N PRO A 63 18.89 27.85 -44.83
CA PRO A 63 20.01 26.92 -44.64
C PRO A 63 20.75 27.01 -43.29
N ALA A 64 21.74 26.12 -43.13
CA ALA A 64 22.69 26.08 -42.02
C ALA A 64 23.89 27.04 -42.20
N GLU A 65 24.57 27.37 -41.10
CA GLU A 65 25.96 27.85 -41.10
C GLU A 65 26.74 27.26 -39.90
N GLU A 66 28.05 27.46 -39.87
CA GLU A 66 29.03 26.45 -39.46
C GLU A 66 29.34 26.30 -37.96
N ALA A 67 30.04 25.21 -37.66
CA ALA A 67 30.56 24.89 -36.34
C ALA A 67 31.80 25.73 -35.95
N SER A 68 31.88 26.07 -34.67
CA SER A 68 33.15 26.24 -33.94
C SER A 68 33.13 25.24 -32.78
N ALA A 69 33.92 24.16 -32.84
CA ALA A 69 35.34 24.12 -32.45
C ALA A 69 35.50 24.00 -30.93
N ALA A 70 36.42 23.12 -30.51
CA ALA A 70 36.47 22.59 -29.15
C ALA A 70 37.00 23.58 -28.11
N GLU A 71 36.41 23.54 -26.91
CA GLU A 71 37.14 23.66 -25.65
C GLU A 71 36.92 22.39 -24.84
N GLU A 72 37.95 21.53 -24.85
CA GLU A 72 38.05 20.32 -24.02
C GLU A 72 38.51 20.74 -22.61
N GLU A 73 37.61 21.37 -21.85
CA GLU A 73 37.89 21.79 -20.47
C GLU A 73 38.32 20.58 -19.62
N PRO A 74 39.46 20.66 -18.91
CA PRO A 74 40.28 19.48 -18.66
C PRO A 74 39.79 18.59 -17.51
N ALA A 75 40.10 17.30 -17.64
CA ALA A 75 39.97 16.31 -16.57
C ALA A 75 41.07 16.48 -15.49
N GLU A 76 41.10 17.63 -14.80
CA GLU A 76 42.05 17.86 -13.71
C GLU A 76 41.64 17.21 -12.39
N ALA A 77 42.62 16.52 -11.79
CA ALA A 77 42.65 16.13 -10.38
C ALA A 77 41.41 15.40 -9.81
N VAL A 78 41.17 14.17 -10.29
CA VAL A 78 40.58 13.13 -9.42
C VAL A 78 41.48 13.03 -8.17
N SER A 79 41.02 13.50 -7.02
CA SER A 79 41.86 13.65 -5.83
C SER A 79 42.10 12.31 -5.13
N THR A 80 42.97 11.48 -5.70
CA THR A 80 43.41 10.15 -5.24
C THR A 80 44.29 10.18 -3.98
N ALA A 81 44.03 11.13 -3.08
CA ALA A 81 44.76 11.39 -1.85
C ALA A 81 43.85 11.47 -0.61
N LYS A 82 42.67 10.81 -0.66
CA LYS A 82 41.69 10.80 0.44
C LYS A 82 40.88 9.51 0.56
N LEU A 83 41.52 8.38 0.25
CA LEU A 83 40.93 7.02 0.30
C LEU A 83 41.21 6.28 1.62
N GLU A 84 41.96 6.88 2.54
CA GLU A 84 42.27 6.33 3.86
C GLU A 84 41.67 7.23 4.97
N GLU A 85 41.54 6.69 6.18
CA GLU A 85 40.94 7.31 7.39
C GLU A 85 39.42 7.61 7.40
N LEU A 86 38.63 7.21 6.39
CA LEU A 86 37.18 7.06 6.57
C LEU A 86 36.90 5.70 7.25
N SER A 87 36.47 5.72 8.51
CA SER A 87 36.07 4.50 9.22
C SER A 87 34.89 3.80 8.53
N PRO A 88 34.73 2.46 8.66
CA PRO A 88 33.65 1.73 8.00
C PRO A 88 32.25 2.30 8.31
N ALA A 89 32.03 2.82 9.52
CA ALA A 89 30.78 3.49 9.89
C ALA A 89 30.56 4.81 9.13
N GLN A 90 31.59 5.60 8.88
CA GLN A 90 31.50 6.84 8.09
C GLN A 90 31.26 6.56 6.60
N ILE A 91 31.87 5.50 6.05
CA ILE A 91 31.62 5.04 4.67
C ILE A 91 30.13 4.69 4.51
N VAL A 92 29.60 3.85 5.40
CA VAL A 92 28.17 3.48 5.40
C VAL A 92 27.27 4.72 5.57
N GLN A 93 27.56 5.61 6.52
CA GLN A 93 26.76 6.83 6.71
C GLN A 93 26.77 7.76 5.49
N ASN A 94 27.86 7.85 4.75
CA ASN A 94 27.92 8.69 3.55
C ASN A 94 27.15 8.04 2.39
N PHE A 95 27.19 6.72 2.26
CA PHE A 95 26.35 5.97 1.33
C PHE A 95 24.85 6.09 1.68
N GLU A 96 24.47 5.95 2.95
CA GLU A 96 23.08 6.16 3.40
C GLU A 96 22.59 7.58 3.08
N LYS A 97 23.41 8.62 3.36
CA LYS A 97 23.07 10.02 3.05
C LYS A 97 22.77 10.24 1.57
N SER A 98 23.54 9.63 0.67
CA SER A 98 23.32 9.73 -0.78
C SER A 98 22.01 9.11 -1.28
N GLN A 99 21.29 8.36 -0.44
CA GLN A 99 20.01 7.72 -0.75
C GLN A 99 18.81 8.35 -0.02
N LEU A 100 18.98 9.42 0.76
CA LEU A 100 17.83 10.17 1.25
C LEU A 100 17.10 10.86 0.09
N LYS A 101 15.79 11.01 0.26
CA LYS A 101 14.92 11.81 -0.61
C LYS A 101 14.56 13.09 0.12
N ASP A 102 14.78 14.23 -0.52
CA ASP A 102 14.42 15.55 0.02
C ASP A 102 12.95 15.94 -0.29
N ASP A 103 12.35 15.35 -1.32
CA ASP A 103 10.93 15.52 -1.68
C ASP A 103 9.98 14.75 -0.74
N VAL A 104 10.05 15.06 0.55
CA VAL A 104 9.21 14.48 1.61
C VAL A 104 8.56 15.63 2.38
N PRO A 105 7.24 15.87 2.23
CA PRO A 105 6.57 16.95 2.94
C PRO A 105 6.57 16.69 4.45
N PRO A 106 6.69 17.72 5.31
CA PRO A 106 6.66 17.54 6.75
C PRO A 106 5.25 17.14 7.23
N PHE A 107 5.12 15.93 7.77
CA PHE A 107 3.89 15.42 8.39
C PHE A 107 4.15 14.86 9.79
N ARG A 108 3.09 14.76 10.59
CA ARG A 108 3.12 14.38 12.01
C ARG A 108 2.19 13.19 12.28
N PRO A 109 2.39 12.44 13.39
CA PRO A 109 1.38 11.52 13.87
C PRO A 109 0.05 12.26 14.07
N GLY A 110 -1.05 11.66 13.63
CA GLY A 110 -2.40 12.24 13.66
C GLY A 110 -2.84 12.89 12.34
N ASP A 111 -1.90 13.26 11.47
CA ASP A 111 -2.21 13.80 10.15
C ASP A 111 -2.83 12.73 9.24
N THR A 112 -3.66 13.19 8.31
CA THR A 112 -4.28 12.35 7.28
C THR A 112 -3.49 12.52 5.99
N VAL A 113 -2.89 11.43 5.50
CA VAL A 113 -2.00 11.44 4.34
C VAL A 113 -2.52 10.52 3.24
N VAL A 114 -2.19 10.86 2.00
CA VAL A 114 -2.35 10.02 0.81
C VAL A 114 -0.97 9.62 0.33
N VAL A 115 -0.70 8.31 0.31
CA VAL A 115 0.57 7.73 -0.18
C VAL A 115 0.31 7.05 -1.52
N SER A 116 0.96 7.52 -2.58
CA SER A 116 0.92 6.90 -3.91
C SER A 116 1.98 5.81 -3.99
N VAL A 117 1.56 4.56 -4.17
CA VAL A 117 2.46 3.39 -4.22
C VAL A 117 2.52 2.84 -5.64
N LYS A 118 3.73 2.66 -6.18
CA LYS A 118 3.97 1.93 -7.44
C LYS A 118 3.78 0.43 -7.18
N VAL A 119 2.77 -0.16 -7.81
CA VAL A 119 2.49 -1.60 -7.77
C VAL A 119 2.66 -2.15 -9.18
N LYS A 120 3.54 -3.15 -9.33
CA LYS A 120 3.79 -3.85 -10.59
C LYS A 120 3.16 -5.24 -10.52
N GLU A 121 2.25 -5.52 -11.45
CA GLU A 121 1.50 -6.77 -11.57
C GLU A 121 1.79 -7.35 -12.97
N GLY A 122 2.73 -8.30 -13.01
CA GLY A 122 3.32 -8.76 -14.27
C GLY A 122 4.06 -7.63 -14.97
N GLU A 123 3.65 -7.31 -16.20
CA GLU A 123 4.22 -6.22 -17.00
C GLU A 123 3.64 -4.85 -16.64
N ARG A 124 2.39 -4.80 -16.15
CA ARG A 124 1.67 -3.54 -15.93
C ARG A 124 2.04 -2.92 -14.58
N THR A 125 2.32 -1.62 -14.60
CA THR A 125 2.57 -0.83 -13.38
C THR A 125 1.44 0.16 -13.16
N ARG A 126 0.88 0.20 -11.94
CA ARG A 126 -0.19 1.12 -11.54
C ARG A 126 0.16 1.87 -10.26
N LEU A 127 -0.37 3.08 -10.11
CA LEU A 127 -0.30 3.84 -8.86
C LEU A 127 -1.52 3.50 -7.99
N GLN A 128 -1.27 2.92 -6.82
CA GLN A 128 -2.30 2.66 -5.81
C GLN A 128 -2.22 3.73 -4.71
N ALA A 129 -3.26 4.56 -4.59
CA ALA A 129 -3.36 5.56 -3.52
C ALA A 129 -3.83 4.93 -2.20
N PHE A 130 -3.04 5.07 -1.14
CA PHE A 130 -3.39 4.67 0.22
C PHE A 130 -3.64 5.92 1.08
N GLU A 131 -4.90 6.32 1.22
CA GLU A 131 -5.33 7.38 2.14
C GLU A 131 -5.58 6.82 3.55
N GLY A 132 -5.00 7.45 4.58
CA GLY A 132 -5.27 7.10 5.98
C GLY A 132 -4.59 8.02 6.99
N VAL A 133 -4.70 7.67 8.27
CA VAL A 133 -4.13 8.45 9.39
C VAL A 133 -2.76 7.91 9.78
N VAL A 134 -1.78 8.79 9.94
CA VAL A 134 -0.43 8.45 10.44
C VAL A 134 -0.50 8.11 11.92
N MET A 135 -0.27 6.85 12.30
CA MET A 135 -0.28 6.41 13.70
C MET A 135 1.04 6.65 14.42
N HIS A 136 2.16 6.54 13.71
CA HIS A 136 3.51 6.60 14.25
C HIS A 136 4.50 6.90 13.11
N ILE A 137 5.53 7.69 13.42
CA ILE A 137 6.70 7.93 12.58
C ILE A 137 7.96 7.51 13.37
N LYS A 138 8.82 6.70 12.76
CA LYS A 138 10.14 6.29 13.22
C LYS A 138 11.19 7.03 12.39
N ASN A 139 11.96 7.91 13.03
CA ASN A 139 13.07 8.61 12.39
C ASN A 139 14.35 7.79 12.60
N ALA A 140 14.99 7.35 11.51
CA ALA A 140 16.16 6.48 11.54
C ALA A 140 17.01 6.59 10.25
N GLY A 141 17.27 7.83 9.78
CA GLY A 141 18.00 8.08 8.54
C GLY A 141 17.30 7.44 7.33
N LEU A 142 18.05 6.73 6.49
CA LEU A 142 17.53 5.95 5.36
C LEU A 142 16.41 4.96 5.78
N ASN A 143 16.54 4.40 6.99
CA ASN A 143 15.61 3.43 7.59
C ASN A 143 14.39 4.09 8.29
N SER A 144 14.09 5.35 7.99
CA SER A 144 12.91 6.06 8.49
C SER A 144 11.62 5.47 7.92
N SER A 145 10.61 5.29 8.76
CA SER A 145 9.35 4.67 8.37
C SER A 145 8.14 5.22 9.13
N PHE A 146 6.95 5.08 8.56
CA PHE A 146 5.70 5.54 9.15
C PHE A 146 4.58 4.53 8.94
N ILE A 147 3.66 4.45 9.91
CA ILE A 147 2.53 3.52 9.89
C ILE A 147 1.27 4.32 9.60
N VAL A 148 0.56 3.97 8.52
CA VAL A 148 -0.72 4.59 8.15
C VAL A 148 -1.85 3.59 8.37
N ARG A 149 -2.93 4.02 9.04
CA ARG A 149 -4.14 3.22 9.30
C ARG A 149 -5.32 3.75 8.50
N LYS A 150 -6.00 2.86 7.80
CA LYS A 150 -7.26 3.10 7.08
C LYS A 150 -8.30 2.06 7.54
N ILE A 151 -9.57 2.45 7.60
CA ILE A 151 -10.66 1.47 7.61
C ILE A 151 -11.14 1.32 6.17
N SER A 152 -11.09 0.10 5.61
CA SER A 152 -11.49 -0.21 4.25
C SER A 152 -12.43 -1.41 4.29
N SER A 153 -13.63 -1.28 3.72
CA SER A 153 -14.66 -2.34 3.74
C SER A 153 -14.94 -2.88 5.16
N GLY A 154 -14.98 -1.99 6.16
CA GLY A 154 -15.15 -2.34 7.58
C GLY A 154 -13.88 -2.83 8.30
N ILE A 155 -12.87 -3.31 7.56
CA ILE A 155 -11.64 -3.88 8.12
C ILE A 155 -10.60 -2.78 8.36
N GLY A 156 -9.95 -2.79 9.54
CA GLY A 156 -8.87 -1.87 9.88
C GLY A 156 -7.52 -2.32 9.32
N VAL A 157 -7.10 -1.73 8.21
CA VAL A 157 -5.82 -2.01 7.53
C VAL A 157 -4.74 -1.04 8.02
N GLU A 158 -3.61 -1.58 8.47
CA GLU A 158 -2.39 -0.81 8.77
C GLU A 158 -1.30 -1.18 7.77
N ARG A 159 -0.61 -0.18 7.22
CA ARG A 159 0.53 -0.38 6.31
C ARG A 159 1.72 0.46 6.77
N THR A 160 2.86 -0.18 6.91
CA THR A 160 4.15 0.46 7.21
C THR A 160 4.83 0.84 5.90
N PHE A 161 5.24 2.10 5.78
CA PHE A 161 5.92 2.66 4.63
C PHE A 161 7.33 3.11 5.02
N GLN A 162 8.33 2.79 4.22
CA GLN A 162 9.70 3.35 4.34
C GLN A 162 9.76 4.66 3.57
N VAL A 163 10.14 5.76 4.21
CA VAL A 163 10.05 7.12 3.66
C VAL A 163 10.80 7.26 2.33
N HIS A 164 12.01 6.73 2.26
CA HIS A 164 12.90 6.90 1.09
C HIS A 164 12.75 5.78 0.03
N SER A 165 11.80 4.85 0.20
CA SER A 165 11.63 3.72 -0.72
C SER A 165 11.28 4.18 -2.15
N PRO A 166 11.86 3.56 -3.21
CA PRO A 166 11.50 3.83 -4.60
C PRO A 166 10.07 3.36 -4.96
N LEU A 167 9.46 2.51 -4.13
CA LEU A 167 8.06 2.07 -4.29
C LEU A 167 7.06 3.19 -3.97
N ILE A 168 7.47 4.22 -3.23
CA ILE A 168 6.65 5.42 -3.00
C ILE A 168 6.92 6.40 -4.13
N ASP A 169 5.85 6.75 -4.82
CA ASP A 169 5.84 7.75 -5.88
C ASP A 169 5.70 9.17 -5.32
N SER A 170 4.70 9.38 -4.46
CA SER A 170 4.39 10.69 -3.89
C SER A 170 3.66 10.55 -2.55
N ILE A 171 3.88 11.50 -1.63
CA ILE A 171 3.18 11.60 -0.34
C ILE A 171 2.50 12.98 -0.31
N LYS A 172 1.21 13.03 0.02
CA LYS A 172 0.46 14.30 0.13
C LYS A 172 -0.29 14.36 1.46
N VAL A 173 -0.12 15.46 2.20
CA VAL A 173 -0.87 15.71 3.44
C VAL A 173 -2.23 16.29 3.06
N LYS A 174 -3.31 15.61 3.45
CA LYS A 174 -4.69 16.01 3.13
C LYS A 174 -5.35 16.83 4.25
N ARG A 175 -4.96 16.58 5.51
CA ARG A 175 -5.58 17.19 6.70
C ARG A 175 -4.64 17.10 7.91
N LYS A 176 -4.46 18.20 8.66
CA LYS A 176 -3.64 18.23 9.88
C LYS A 176 -4.43 17.76 11.11
N GLY A 177 -3.84 16.90 11.93
CA GLY A 177 -4.49 16.33 13.12
C GLY A 177 -4.03 16.97 14.42
N ASP A 178 -4.97 17.34 15.29
CA ASP A 178 -4.64 17.67 16.68
C ASP A 178 -4.53 16.40 17.54
N VAL A 179 -3.29 16.03 17.88
CA VAL A 179 -2.99 14.93 18.81
C VAL A 179 -1.82 15.25 19.74
N ARG A 180 -1.95 14.81 20.99
CA ARG A 180 -0.94 14.93 22.06
C ARG A 180 -0.02 13.71 22.25
N LYS A 181 -0.09 12.70 21.37
CA LYS A 181 0.70 11.45 21.47
C LYS A 181 1.48 11.19 20.18
N ALA A 182 2.76 10.86 20.28
CA ALA A 182 3.61 10.50 19.14
C ALA A 182 3.37 9.08 18.59
N LYS A 183 2.59 8.25 19.30
CA LYS A 183 2.14 6.91 18.92
C LYS A 183 0.65 6.78 19.21
N LEU A 184 -0.16 6.54 18.18
CA LEU A 184 -1.63 6.52 18.24
C LEU A 184 -2.23 5.11 18.24
N TYR A 185 -1.56 4.14 18.87
CA TYR A 185 -1.98 2.73 18.88
C TYR A 185 -3.39 2.49 19.44
N TYR A 186 -3.90 3.40 20.29
CA TYR A 186 -5.28 3.40 20.78
C TYR A 186 -6.35 3.53 19.68
N LEU A 187 -5.98 3.88 18.44
CA LEU A 187 -6.88 3.85 17.27
C LEU A 187 -7.16 2.43 16.74
N ARG A 188 -6.57 1.40 17.36
CA ARG A 188 -6.92 -0.01 17.15
C ARG A 188 -8.18 -0.40 17.92
N GLU A 189 -8.25 0.00 19.19
CA GLU A 189 -9.38 -0.24 20.11
C GLU A 189 -10.61 0.64 19.80
N ARG A 190 -10.41 1.76 19.09
CA ARG A 190 -11.46 2.76 18.84
C ARG A 190 -12.08 2.65 17.46
N SER A 191 -13.40 2.79 17.41
CA SER A 191 -14.21 2.78 16.19
C SER A 191 -15.12 4.01 16.08
N GLY A 192 -15.69 4.22 14.89
CA GLY A 192 -16.71 5.25 14.64
C GLY A 192 -16.31 6.65 15.08
N ARG A 193 -17.20 7.33 15.83
CA ARG A 193 -16.99 8.71 16.31
C ARG A 193 -15.80 8.82 17.28
N SER A 194 -15.46 7.76 18.02
CA SER A 194 -14.36 7.77 19.01
C SER A 194 -12.96 7.75 18.40
N ALA A 195 -12.85 7.30 17.14
CA ALA A 195 -11.62 7.26 16.36
C ALA A 195 -11.36 8.54 15.53
N ARG A 196 -12.33 9.46 15.43
CA ARG A 196 -12.16 10.72 14.69
C ARG A 196 -11.20 11.66 15.43
N ILE A 197 -10.10 12.00 14.78
CA ILE A 197 -9.11 12.98 15.28
C ILE A 197 -9.57 14.39 14.96
N LYS A 198 -9.60 15.27 15.97
CA LYS A 198 -9.88 16.71 15.80
C LYS A 198 -8.93 17.32 14.77
N GLU A 199 -9.45 18.25 13.98
CA GLU A 199 -8.63 18.98 13.03
C GLU A 199 -7.82 20.05 13.73
N ARG A 200 -6.54 20.17 13.35
CA ARG A 200 -5.71 21.30 13.75
C ARG A 200 -5.92 22.42 12.74
N LEU A 201 -6.80 23.36 13.08
CA LEU A 201 -6.83 24.67 12.44
C LEU A 201 -5.52 25.41 12.78
N GLU A 202 -5.05 26.22 11.84
CA GLU A 202 -3.88 27.10 11.95
C GLU A 202 -4.32 28.56 11.72
#